data_AF-W2PCR0-F1
#
_entry.id   AF-W2PCR0-F1
#
_cell.length_a   1.000
_cell.length_b   1.000
_cell.length_c   1.000
_cell.angle_alpha   90.00
_cell.angle_beta   90.00
_cell.angle_gamma   90.00
#
_symmetry.space_group_name_H-M   'P 1'
#
loop_
_entity.id
_entity.type
_entity.pdbx_description
1 polymer ?
#
loop_
_entity_poly.entity_id
_entity_poly.type
_entity_poly.pdbx_seq_one_letter_code
_entity_poly.pdbx_strand_id
1 'polypeptide(L)'
;SGHIGMAMLMFLNAEFGPDDAVECSKIESALRSLKLLEYICRSEGGILSPEAICKMVNTENLSDDMVNTSLEDVAYGKVMLPSSAFWRTSRIEALESLTRYGFLYAEDSQHLHFSSNMHLKIWFYFTSLTASLRPKRGKCGCDV
;
A
#
# COMPACT_ATOMS: atom_id res chain seq x y z
N SER A 1 -12.55 -0.72 -3.96
CA SER A 1 -11.80 0.41 -3.39
C SER A 1 -12.68 1.24 -2.43
N GLY A 2 -13.22 0.63 -1.37
CA GLY A 2 -14.05 1.33 -0.37
C GLY A 2 -13.26 1.86 0.83
N HIS A 3 -12.16 1.19 1.19
CA HIS A 3 -11.38 1.49 2.39
C HIS A 3 -10.65 2.84 2.34
N ILE A 4 -10.13 3.23 1.17
CA ILE A 4 -9.48 4.53 1.00
C ILE A 4 -10.48 5.68 1.07
N GLY A 5 -11.65 5.52 0.44
CA GLY A 5 -12.71 6.52 0.54
C GLY A 5 -13.14 6.74 1.99
N MET A 6 -13.30 5.65 2.76
CA MET A 6 -13.62 5.73 4.17
C MET A 6 -12.50 6.41 4.99
N ALA A 7 -11.24 6.06 4.75
CA ALA A 7 -10.12 6.68 5.45
C ALA A 7 -9.96 8.17 5.13
N MET A 8 -10.23 8.59 3.88
CA MET A 8 -10.27 10.01 3.51
C MET A 8 -11.40 10.74 4.24
N LEU A 9 -12.58 10.13 4.37
CA LEU A 9 -13.69 10.72 5.13
C LEU A 9 -13.38 10.82 6.62
N MET A 10 -12.79 9.78 7.21
CA MET A 10 -12.35 9.78 8.61
C MET A 10 -11.27 10.84 8.87
N PHE A 11 -10.31 10.99 7.95
CA PHE A 11 -9.31 12.05 7.99
C PHE A 11 -9.94 13.44 7.95
N LEU A 12 -10.86 13.69 7.00
CA LEU A 12 -11.53 14.98 6.90
C LEU A 12 -12.35 15.30 8.15
N ASN A 13 -13.05 14.31 8.70
CA ASN A 13 -13.78 14.45 9.96
C ASN A 13 -12.84 14.73 11.14
N ALA A 14 -11.64 14.14 11.16
CA ALA A 14 -10.63 14.41 12.20
C ALA A 14 -9.97 15.80 12.05
N GLU A 15 -9.72 16.25 10.82
CA GLU A 15 -9.07 17.54 10.54
C GLU A 15 -10.01 18.73 10.76
N PHE A 16 -11.31 18.57 10.45
CA PHE A 16 -12.27 19.67 10.48
C PHE A 16 -13.36 19.55 11.56
N GLY A 17 -13.51 18.39 12.19
CA GLY A 17 -14.57 18.16 13.18
C GLY A 17 -15.98 18.09 12.56
N PRO A 18 -17.02 17.89 13.41
CA PRO A 18 -18.41 17.78 12.95
C PRO A 18 -19.09 19.12 12.68
N ASP A 19 -18.59 20.23 13.24
CA ASP A 19 -19.21 21.55 13.17
C ASP A 19 -18.28 22.52 12.46
N ASP A 20 -18.53 22.72 11.15
CA ASP A 20 -18.39 24.00 10.43
C ASP A 20 -18.74 23.81 8.95
N ALA A 21 -19.21 24.89 8.31
CA ALA A 21 -19.27 24.96 6.86
C ALA A 21 -17.84 25.06 6.29
N VAL A 22 -17.20 23.91 6.09
CA VAL A 22 -15.85 23.86 5.51
C VAL A 22 -15.91 24.22 4.03
N GLU A 23 -15.19 25.28 3.65
CA GLU A 23 -15.04 25.64 2.24
C GLU A 23 -14.39 24.51 1.43
N CYS A 24 -14.89 24.28 0.21
CA CYS A 24 -14.34 23.24 -0.68
C CYS A 24 -12.83 23.36 -0.91
N SER A 25 -12.30 24.59 -0.96
CA SER A 25 -10.86 24.86 -1.12
C SER A 25 -10.00 24.26 0.01
N LYS A 26 -10.50 24.27 1.24
CA LYS A 26 -9.84 23.68 2.41
C LYS A 26 -9.90 22.16 2.37
N ILE A 27 -11.04 21.59 1.96
CA ILE A 27 -11.19 20.14 1.75
C ILE A 27 -10.19 19.67 0.69
N GLU A 28 -10.14 20.33 -0.47
CA GLU A 28 -9.19 19.98 -1.53
C GLU A 28 -7.73 20.07 -1.07
N SER A 29 -7.39 21.11 -0.30
CA SER A 29 -6.05 21.29 0.26
C SER A 29 -5.69 20.17 1.24
N ALA A 30 -6.62 19.78 2.12
CA ALA A 30 -6.43 18.67 3.05
C ALA A 30 -6.29 17.33 2.32
N LEU A 31 -7.11 17.08 1.30
CA LEU A 31 -7.03 15.86 0.48
C LEU A 31 -5.75 15.75 -0.35
N ARG A 32 -5.06 16.87 -0.60
CA ARG A 32 -3.75 16.91 -1.26
C ARG A 32 -2.58 16.98 -0.28
N SER A 33 -2.86 17.09 1.02
CA SER A 33 -1.83 17.29 2.04
C SER A 33 -1.05 16.01 2.34
N LEU A 34 0.20 16.17 2.80
CA LEU A 34 0.99 15.06 3.33
C LEU A 34 0.34 14.44 4.58
N LYS A 35 -0.41 15.23 5.37
CA LYS A 35 -1.12 14.75 6.56
C LYS A 35 -2.11 13.63 6.24
N LEU A 36 -2.79 13.69 5.09
CA LEU A 36 -3.69 12.61 4.68
C LEU A 36 -2.93 11.29 4.49
N LEU A 37 -1.76 11.34 3.85
CA LEU A 37 -0.89 10.16 3.67
C LEU A 37 -0.45 9.63 5.04
N GLU A 38 0.03 10.50 5.93
CA GLU A 38 0.43 10.11 7.29
C GLU A 38 -0.72 9.49 8.10
N TYR A 39 -1.92 10.07 8.01
CA TYR A 39 -3.11 9.56 8.68
C TYR A 39 -3.50 8.17 8.17
N ILE A 40 -3.57 8.01 6.85
CA ILE A 40 -3.89 6.74 6.21
C ILE A 40 -2.87 5.67 6.57
N CYS A 41 -1.58 6.01 6.60
CA CYS A 41 -0.51 5.11 6.99
C CYS A 41 -0.61 4.59 8.42
N ARG A 42 -1.22 5.37 9.34
CA ARG A 42 -1.44 5.03 10.75
C ARG A 42 -2.82 4.42 11.02
N SER A 43 -3.69 4.37 10.02
CA SER A 43 -5.06 3.89 10.17
C SER A 43 -5.08 2.37 10.08
N GLU A 44 -5.50 1.70 11.16
CA GLU A 44 -5.73 0.25 11.14
C GLU A 44 -7.00 -0.06 10.32
N GLY A 45 -6.84 -0.57 9.10
CA GLY A 45 -8.00 -1.04 8.32
C GLY A 45 -7.81 -1.07 6.81
N GLY A 46 -7.23 -2.16 6.28
CA GLY A 46 -7.40 -2.56 4.87
C GLY A 46 -6.85 -1.61 3.81
N ILE A 47 -6.00 -0.66 4.20
CA ILE A 47 -5.20 0.15 3.28
C ILE A 47 -3.84 -0.55 3.15
N LEU A 48 -3.11 -0.36 2.04
CA LEU A 48 -1.66 -0.66 1.99
C LEU A 48 -0.96 0.15 3.08
N SER A 49 -0.95 -0.35 4.31
CA SER A 49 0.00 0.05 5.33
C SER A 49 1.11 -1.02 5.38
N PRO A 50 2.32 -0.68 5.83
CA PRO A 50 3.39 -1.65 6.01
C PRO A 50 2.97 -2.69 7.03
N GLU A 51 2.20 -2.30 8.05
CA GLU A 51 1.63 -3.20 9.04
C GLU A 51 0.67 -4.21 8.39
N ALA A 52 -0.17 -3.79 7.44
CA ALA A 52 -1.06 -4.69 6.71
C ALA A 52 -0.27 -5.67 5.82
N ILE A 53 0.82 -5.20 5.19
CA ILE A 53 1.74 -6.08 4.44
C ILE A 53 2.45 -7.05 5.38
N CYS A 54 3.05 -6.59 6.47
CA CYS A 54 3.73 -7.43 7.46
C CYS A 54 2.77 -8.47 8.04
N LYS A 55 1.53 -8.08 8.35
CA LYS A 55 0.50 -9.00 8.83
C LYS A 55 0.16 -10.06 7.77
N MET A 56 0.01 -9.66 6.51
CA MET A 56 -0.22 -10.60 5.40
C MET A 56 0.97 -11.57 5.26
N VAL A 57 2.20 -11.05 5.23
CA VAL A 57 3.41 -11.87 5.11
C VAL A 57 3.50 -12.90 6.23
N ASN A 58 3.28 -12.48 7.48
CA ASN A 58 3.30 -13.37 8.64
C ASN A 58 2.16 -14.39 8.61
N THR A 59 0.96 -13.98 8.19
CA THR A 59 -0.22 -14.85 8.16
C THR A 59 -0.10 -15.93 7.08
N GLU A 60 0.43 -15.57 5.91
CA GLU A 60 0.57 -16.49 4.78
C GLU A 60 1.98 -17.13 4.69
N ASN A 61 2.84 -16.88 5.68
CA ASN A 61 4.22 -17.38 5.75
C ASN A 61 5.03 -17.11 4.46
N LEU A 62 4.88 -15.89 3.93
CA LEU A 62 5.51 -15.46 2.69
C LEU A 62 6.93 -14.93 2.94
N SER A 63 7.70 -14.78 1.87
CA SER A 63 8.99 -14.09 1.92
C SER A 63 8.80 -12.58 1.79
N ASP A 64 9.25 -11.81 2.79
CA ASP A 64 9.28 -10.34 2.75
C ASP A 64 9.94 -9.81 1.47
N ASP A 65 11.12 -10.34 1.13
CA ASP A 65 11.87 -9.96 -0.07
C ASP A 65 11.05 -10.19 -1.36
N MET A 66 10.30 -11.30 -1.44
CA MET A 66 9.48 -11.61 -2.61
C MET A 66 8.25 -10.69 -2.70
N VAL A 67 7.60 -10.40 -1.58
CA VAL A 67 6.46 -9.45 -1.53
C VAL A 67 6.92 -8.05 -1.91
N ASN A 68 8.02 -7.57 -1.35
CA ASN A 68 8.57 -6.24 -1.64
C ASN A 68 9.00 -6.12 -3.11
N THR A 69 9.76 -7.08 -3.63
CA THR A 69 10.19 -7.07 -5.05
C THR A 69 8.99 -7.12 -5.99
N SER A 70 7.94 -7.86 -5.63
CA SER A 70 6.71 -7.93 -6.42
C SER A 70 5.97 -6.60 -6.46
N LEU A 71 5.84 -5.92 -5.32
CA LEU A 71 5.25 -4.59 -5.23
C LEU A 71 6.07 -3.53 -6.00
N GLU A 72 7.41 -3.59 -5.91
CA GLU A 72 8.28 -2.72 -6.71
C GLU A 72 8.08 -2.94 -8.21
N ASP A 73 8.12 -4.19 -8.67
CA ASP A 73 7.96 -4.48 -10.09
C ASP A 73 6.59 -4.02 -10.60
N VAL A 74 5.51 -4.21 -9.82
CA VAL A 74 4.17 -3.70 -10.18
C VAL A 74 4.15 -2.17 -10.16
N ALA A 75 4.81 -1.52 -9.21
CA ALA A 75 4.87 -0.05 -9.10
C ALA A 75 5.54 0.59 -10.33
N TYR A 76 6.52 -0.10 -10.91
CA TYR A 76 7.20 0.32 -12.14
C TYR A 76 6.56 -0.22 -13.43
N GLY A 77 5.39 -0.86 -13.34
CA GLY A 77 4.63 -1.36 -14.50
C GLY A 77 5.28 -2.56 -15.20
N LYS A 78 6.07 -3.37 -14.48
CA LYS A 78 6.86 -4.47 -15.04
C LYS A 78 6.19 -5.85 -14.96
N VAL A 79 4.97 -5.95 -14.42
CA VAL A 79 4.37 -7.25 -14.05
C VAL A 79 3.06 -7.51 -14.79
N MET A 80 3.05 -8.65 -15.48
CA MET A 80 1.85 -9.32 -15.98
C MET A 80 1.51 -10.53 -15.08
N LEU A 81 0.23 -10.87 -15.01
CA LEU A 81 -0.28 -12.11 -14.42
C LEU A 81 0.48 -13.30 -15.02
N PRO A 82 0.77 -14.32 -14.21
CA PRO A 82 1.41 -15.52 -14.70
C PRO A 82 0.51 -16.25 -15.72
N SER A 83 0.80 -16.13 -17.02
CA SER A 83 0.42 -17.17 -17.98
C SER A 83 1.41 -18.33 -17.82
N SER A 84 1.17 -19.18 -16.83
CA SER A 84 1.80 -20.49 -16.57
C SER A 84 3.21 -20.77 -17.16
N ALA A 85 4.20 -20.90 -16.26
CA ALA A 85 5.51 -21.60 -16.37
C ALA A 85 6.79 -20.77 -16.14
N PHE A 86 6.74 -19.43 -16.17
CA PHE A 86 7.97 -18.61 -16.10
C PHE A 86 8.35 -18.10 -14.70
N TRP A 87 7.43 -18.12 -13.74
CA TRP A 87 7.63 -17.56 -12.40
C TRP A 87 7.95 -18.64 -11.36
N ARG A 88 8.88 -18.37 -10.43
CA ARG A 88 9.13 -19.22 -9.26
C ARG A 88 7.86 -19.26 -8.38
N THR A 89 7.53 -20.42 -7.82
CA THR A 89 6.31 -20.67 -7.03
C THR A 89 6.07 -19.60 -5.97
N SER A 90 7.11 -19.19 -5.24
CA SER A 90 7.03 -18.17 -4.17
C SER A 90 6.65 -16.77 -4.63
N ARG A 91 6.94 -16.41 -5.90
CA ARG A 91 6.55 -15.11 -6.46
C ARG A 91 5.09 -15.11 -6.91
N ILE A 92 4.60 -16.24 -7.42
CA ILE A 92 3.18 -16.40 -7.76
C ILE A 92 2.36 -16.30 -6.48
N GLU A 93 2.75 -17.02 -5.43
CA GLU A 93 2.10 -16.96 -4.11
C GLU A 93 2.00 -15.53 -3.61
N ALA A 94 3.12 -14.78 -3.58
CA ALA A 94 3.11 -13.38 -3.15
C ALA A 94 2.13 -12.50 -3.96
N LEU A 95 2.11 -12.63 -5.29
CA LEU A 95 1.21 -11.85 -6.16
C LEU A 95 -0.27 -12.22 -5.98
N GLU A 96 -0.55 -13.51 -5.79
CA GLU A 96 -1.90 -14.00 -5.49
C GLU A 96 -2.39 -13.48 -4.15
N SER A 97 -1.56 -13.53 -3.11
CA SER A 97 -1.86 -12.98 -1.78
C SER A 97 -2.12 -11.48 -1.85
N LEU A 98 -1.24 -10.74 -2.55
CA LEU A 98 -1.40 -9.29 -2.74
C LEU A 98 -2.70 -8.95 -3.47
N THR A 99 -3.11 -9.76 -4.44
CA THR A 99 -4.38 -9.58 -5.15
C THR A 99 -5.57 -9.94 -4.26
N ARG A 100 -5.50 -11.06 -3.54
CA ARG A 100 -6.55 -11.55 -2.63
C ARG A 100 -6.83 -10.58 -1.48
N TYR A 101 -5.79 -9.99 -0.92
CA TYR A 101 -5.89 -8.95 0.12
C TYR A 101 -6.26 -7.58 -0.45
N GLY A 102 -6.45 -7.46 -1.76
CA GLY A 102 -6.93 -6.25 -2.41
C GLY A 102 -5.88 -5.15 -2.56
N PHE A 103 -4.60 -5.48 -2.39
CA PHE A 103 -3.48 -4.56 -2.63
C PHE A 103 -3.24 -4.34 -4.13
N LEU A 104 -3.37 -5.41 -4.90
CA LEU A 104 -3.28 -5.41 -6.36
C LEU A 104 -4.60 -5.85 -7.00
N TYR A 105 -4.78 -5.48 -8.26
CA TYR A 105 -5.79 -6.04 -9.13
C TYR A 105 -5.21 -6.32 -10.51
N ALA A 106 -5.84 -7.24 -11.24
CA ALA A 106 -5.51 -7.51 -12.62
C ALA A 106 -6.45 -6.73 -13.54
N GLU A 107 -5.88 -6.11 -14.58
CA GLU A 107 -6.63 -5.55 -15.69
C GLU A 107 -6.86 -6.62 -16.78
N ASP A 108 -7.82 -6.39 -17.69
CA ASP A 108 -8.13 -7.26 -18.84
C ASP A 108 -6.88 -7.59 -19.70
N SER A 109 -5.89 -6.70 -19.68
CA SER A 109 -4.57 -6.86 -20.34
C SER A 109 -3.65 -7.87 -19.65
N GLN A 110 -4.13 -8.55 -18.61
CA GLN A 110 -3.35 -9.38 -17.69
C GLN A 110 -2.22 -8.61 -16.99
N HIS A 111 -2.22 -7.29 -16.96
CA HIS A 111 -1.27 -6.55 -16.12
C HIS A 111 -1.76 -6.43 -14.69
N LEU A 112 -0.83 -6.51 -13.75
CA LEU A 112 -1.11 -6.22 -12.35
C LEU A 112 -0.89 -4.73 -12.08
N HIS A 113 -1.83 -4.15 -11.34
CA HIS A 113 -1.81 -2.76 -10.93
C HIS A 113 -2.16 -2.63 -9.45
N PHE A 114 -1.69 -1.56 -8.81
CA PHE A 114 -2.17 -1.21 -7.48
C PHE A 114 -3.66 -0.87 -7.53
N SER A 115 -4.43 -1.37 -6.57
CA SER A 115 -5.90 -1.18 -6.48
C SER A 115 -6.37 0.28 -6.43
N SER A 116 -5.45 1.23 -6.26
CA SER A 116 -5.69 2.65 -6.53
C SER A 116 -4.35 3.41 -6.71
N ASN A 117 -4.39 4.60 -7.31
CA ASN A 117 -3.23 5.51 -7.32
C ASN A 117 -2.76 5.89 -5.91
N MET A 118 -3.66 5.87 -4.92
CA MET A 118 -3.30 6.20 -3.54
C MET A 118 -2.50 5.06 -2.91
N HIS A 119 -2.86 3.80 -3.18
CA HIS A 119 -2.07 2.63 -2.79
C HIS A 119 -0.63 2.69 -3.34
N LEU A 120 -0.47 3.07 -4.60
CA LEU A 120 0.86 3.29 -5.21
C LEU A 120 1.63 4.43 -4.54
N LYS A 121 0.98 5.56 -4.26
CA LYS A 121 1.61 6.69 -3.56
C LYS A 121 2.07 6.32 -2.15
N ILE A 122 1.25 5.56 -1.43
CA ILE A 122 1.59 5.08 -0.08
C ILE A 122 2.79 4.14 -0.15
N TRP A 123 2.81 3.20 -1.11
CA TRP A 123 3.98 2.34 -1.35
C TRP A 123 5.25 3.16 -1.56
N PHE A 124 5.23 4.14 -2.47
CA PHE A 124 6.38 5.01 -2.72
C PHE A 124 6.78 5.86 -1.51
N TYR A 125 5.82 6.31 -0.71
CA TYR A 125 6.10 7.05 0.52
C TYR A 125 6.93 6.18 1.47
N PHE A 126 6.57 4.91 1.67
CA PHE A 126 7.32 3.99 2.53
C PHE A 126 8.68 3.61 1.98
N THR A 127 8.79 3.33 0.68
CA THR A 127 10.10 3.02 0.09
C THR A 127 11.04 4.23 0.15
N SER A 128 10.50 5.45 0.03
CA SER A 128 11.27 6.69 0.15
C SER A 128 11.69 6.97 1.59
N LEU A 129 10.78 6.77 2.57
CA LEU A 129 11.10 6.92 3.99
C LEU A 129 12.15 5.91 4.45
N THR A 130 12.01 4.65 4.04
CA THR A 130 12.97 3.59 4.38
C THR A 130 14.30 3.79 3.66
N ALA A 131 14.32 4.31 2.43
CA ALA A 131 15.56 4.70 1.74
C ALA A 131 16.29 5.85 2.46
N SER A 132 15.54 6.83 3.00
CA SER A 132 16.10 7.94 3.80
C SER A 132 16.56 7.51 5.20
N LEU A 133 16.07 6.38 5.71
CA LEU A 133 16.37 5.86 7.04
C LEU A 133 17.34 4.68 7.03
N ARG A 134 17.91 4.23 5.90
CA ARG A 134 18.86 3.10 5.91
C ARG A 134 20.15 3.46 6.66
N PRO A 135 20.49 2.81 7.78
CA PRO A 135 21.88 2.46 8.02
C PRO A 135 22.26 1.35 7.01
N LYS A 136 23.52 1.31 6.58
CA LYS A 136 24.04 0.22 5.74
C LYS A 136 23.70 -1.13 6.38
N ARG A 137 22.88 -1.94 5.70
CA ARG A 137 22.60 -3.37 5.94
C ARG A 137 22.70 -3.80 7.42
N GLY A 138 21.58 -3.75 8.12
CA GLY A 138 21.37 -4.45 9.39
C GLY A 138 19.99 -5.08 9.37
N LYS A 139 19.90 -6.35 9.76
CA LYS A 139 18.69 -7.16 9.88
C LYS A 139 17.50 -6.38 10.43
N CYS A 140 16.29 -6.62 9.91
CA CYS A 140 15.06 -6.34 10.65
C CYS A 140 15.14 -7.10 11.98
N GLY A 141 15.47 -6.39 13.04
CA GLY A 141 15.28 -6.82 14.41
C GLY A 141 13.91 -6.35 14.83
N CYS A 142 12.95 -7.26 14.83
CA CYS A 142 11.80 -7.14 15.72
C CYS A 142 12.33 -7.44 17.12
N ASP A 143 12.52 -6.41 17.94
CA ASP A 143 12.64 -6.57 19.38
C ASP A 143 11.51 -5.76 20.03
N VAL A 144 10.91 -6.43 21.03
CA VAL A 144 9.69 -6.14 21.80
C VAL A 144 9.63 -4.74 22.39
#